data_AF-A0A9D2KB24-F1
#
_entry.id   AF-A0A9D2KB24-F1
#
_cell.length_a   1.000
_cell.length_b   1.000
_cell.length_c   1.000
_cell.angle_alpha   90.00
_cell.angle_beta   90.00
_cell.angle_gamma   90.00
#
_symmetry.space_group_name_H-M   'P 1'
#
loop_
_entity.id
_entity.type
_entity.pdbx_description
1 polymer ?
#
loop_
_entity_poly.entity_id
_entity_poly.type
_entity_poly.pdbx_seq_one_letter_code
_entity_poly.pdbx_strand_id
1 'polypeptide(L)'
;MALEDDAYTVTFDINGGNIYFKDPAQLSARKGSYIILPLLSNYKHATLVPKGYTEKPDDAVYLIEGSKYYPKSDTTLYLLWSDGSHKELANTNQWIYGIDIQDSDWQNVNGKNIVMWEEGKSKWYDVFQGQTFMCWAASSNNMLLWWYNLNKTYVDRYMEEKGYSGPAFSYDGQGGGAIFDYYKTKWFDDGNSPAAALKWFLQGSSLRVGGGFFPDVFKNKDYTLTYTTISKGHINNQLTDIIQNKKIAAIQITTDGAHVVTFWGAGYDDNGFINKIYITDSALDNTLYNGKYGDFVSAEITYEGDIPYVIYDNYAKSKIDKIYIFSLGDDIWKEYYSEK
;
A
#
# COMPACT_ATOMS: atom_id res chain seq x y z
N MET A 1 37.21 -32.63 3.05
CA MET A 1 36.34 -32.30 1.91
C MET A 1 35.78 -30.92 2.25
N ALA A 2 36.28 -29.87 1.62
CA ALA A 2 35.79 -28.51 1.86
C ALA A 2 34.35 -28.44 1.35
N LEU A 3 33.43 -27.93 2.17
CA LEU A 3 32.12 -27.51 1.70
C LEU A 3 32.36 -26.34 0.75
N GLU A 4 32.16 -26.53 -0.55
CA GLU A 4 32.03 -25.38 -1.45
C GLU A 4 30.84 -24.55 -0.94
N ASP A 5 31.10 -23.29 -0.63
CA ASP A 5 30.08 -22.32 -0.22
C ASP A 5 29.16 -22.06 -1.42
N ASP A 6 28.02 -22.77 -1.49
CA ASP A 6 26.94 -22.53 -2.46
C ASP A 6 26.20 -21.21 -2.12
N ALA A 7 26.90 -20.08 -2.18
CA ALA A 7 26.35 -18.75 -1.98
C ALA A 7 26.52 -17.90 -3.25
N TYR A 8 25.46 -17.18 -3.59
CA TYR A 8 25.48 -16.16 -4.63
C TYR A 8 25.83 -14.81 -4.04
N THR A 9 26.70 -14.10 -4.73
CA THR A 9 27.04 -12.70 -4.46
C THR A 9 26.06 -11.78 -5.18
N VAL A 10 25.53 -10.80 -4.46
CA VAL A 10 24.78 -9.68 -5.04
C VAL A 10 25.58 -8.40 -4.83
N THR A 11 26.10 -7.83 -5.90
CA THR A 11 26.80 -6.53 -5.91
C THR A 11 25.83 -5.42 -6.29
N PHE A 12 25.97 -4.26 -5.64
CA PHE A 12 25.20 -3.07 -5.99
C PHE A 12 26.08 -2.13 -6.79
N ASP A 13 25.76 -1.96 -8.08
CA ASP A 13 26.40 -1.00 -8.95
C ASP A 13 25.52 0.25 -9.07
N ILE A 14 26.14 1.40 -9.17
CA ILE A 14 25.48 2.69 -9.22
C ILE A 14 25.77 3.32 -10.57
N ASN A 15 24.76 3.39 -11.43
CA ASN A 15 24.92 3.83 -12.80
C ASN A 15 25.18 5.36 -12.88
N GLY A 16 26.41 5.79 -12.53
CA GLY A 16 26.96 7.14 -12.72
C GLY A 16 26.64 8.19 -11.64
N GLY A 17 27.65 8.61 -10.85
CA GLY A 17 27.65 9.88 -10.11
C GLY A 17 28.37 9.86 -8.75
N ASN A 18 28.79 11.03 -8.25
CA ASN A 18 29.42 11.21 -6.92
C ASN A 18 28.43 10.82 -5.80
N ILE A 19 28.52 9.57 -5.34
CA ILE A 19 27.53 8.96 -4.44
C ILE A 19 28.22 8.52 -3.15
N TYR A 20 27.51 8.73 -2.03
CA TYR A 20 27.91 8.25 -0.71
C TYR A 20 27.02 7.07 -0.30
N PHE A 21 27.63 6.01 0.24
CA PHE A 21 26.95 4.84 0.77
C PHE A 21 27.11 4.75 2.27
N LYS A 22 26.05 4.26 2.95
CA LYS A 22 26.09 3.92 4.37
C LYS A 22 26.07 2.40 4.61
N ASP A 23 26.52 1.60 3.64
CA ASP A 23 26.45 0.13 3.56
C ASP A 23 25.06 -0.47 3.22
N PRO A 24 24.99 -1.70 2.65
CA PRO A 24 26.08 -2.53 2.13
C PRO A 24 26.24 -2.44 0.59
N ALA A 25 27.49 -2.40 0.11
CA ALA A 25 27.82 -2.42 -1.34
C ALA A 25 27.71 -3.82 -1.96
N GLN A 26 27.69 -4.86 -1.13
CA GLN A 26 27.59 -6.26 -1.52
C GLN A 26 26.86 -7.05 -0.43
N LEU A 27 26.07 -8.04 -0.85
CA LEU A 27 25.42 -9.03 0.02
C LEU A 27 25.68 -10.44 -0.51
N SER A 28 25.48 -11.44 0.35
CA SER A 28 25.57 -12.85 -0.04
C SER A 28 24.29 -13.59 0.38
N ALA A 29 23.75 -14.41 -0.52
CA ALA A 29 22.62 -15.27 -0.27
C ALA A 29 23.01 -16.72 -0.53
N ARG A 30 22.68 -17.65 0.37
CA ARG A 30 22.80 -19.08 0.05
C ARG A 30 21.91 -19.41 -1.15
N LYS A 31 22.32 -20.38 -1.96
CA LYS A 31 21.52 -20.88 -3.08
C LYS A 31 20.11 -21.25 -2.60
N GLY A 32 19.09 -20.72 -3.28
CA GLY A 32 17.68 -20.89 -2.90
C GLY A 32 17.20 -20.01 -1.74
N SER A 33 18.05 -19.15 -1.18
CA SER A 33 17.67 -18.14 -0.20
C SER A 33 17.52 -16.75 -0.84
N TYR A 34 16.98 -15.80 -0.09
CA TYR A 34 16.83 -14.40 -0.51
C TYR A 34 17.75 -13.47 0.28
N ILE A 35 17.97 -12.28 -0.27
CA ILE A 35 18.38 -11.10 0.49
C ILE A 35 17.21 -10.13 0.59
N ILE A 36 17.21 -9.28 1.62
CA ILE A 36 16.32 -8.12 1.67
C ILE A 36 17.02 -6.97 0.96
N LEU A 37 16.38 -6.41 -0.06
CA LEU A 37 16.96 -5.30 -0.81
C LEU A 37 17.18 -4.10 0.13
N PRO A 38 18.38 -3.47 0.10
CA PRO A 38 18.67 -2.35 0.98
C PRO A 38 17.68 -1.20 0.77
N LEU A 39 17.44 -0.44 1.84
CA LEU A 39 16.62 0.77 1.76
C LEU A 39 17.30 1.81 0.88
N LEU A 40 16.56 2.41 -0.05
CA LEU A 40 17.00 3.47 -0.95
C LEU A 40 17.49 4.69 -0.16
N SER A 41 16.97 4.91 1.06
CA SER A 41 17.45 5.94 1.99
C SER A 41 18.94 5.78 2.40
N ASN A 42 19.55 4.61 2.16
CA ASN A 42 20.98 4.39 2.38
C ASN A 42 21.86 5.02 1.28
N TYR A 43 21.26 5.44 0.16
CA TYR A 43 21.97 5.98 -1.01
C TYR A 43 21.67 7.47 -1.16
N LYS A 44 22.69 8.25 -1.48
CA LYS A 44 22.57 9.69 -1.71
C LYS A 44 23.29 10.11 -2.97
N HIS A 45 22.59 10.86 -3.81
CA HIS A 45 23.15 11.56 -4.97
C HIS A 45 22.83 13.06 -4.85
N ALA A 46 23.72 13.90 -5.36
CA ALA A 46 23.61 15.36 -5.17
C ALA A 46 22.37 15.97 -5.85
N THR A 47 21.92 15.39 -6.96
CA THR A 47 20.86 15.95 -7.82
C THR A 47 19.76 14.97 -8.19
N LEU A 48 19.89 13.70 -7.82
CA LEU A 48 18.98 12.62 -8.22
C LEU A 48 18.54 11.86 -6.98
N VAL A 49 17.37 11.25 -7.05
CA VAL A 49 16.87 10.33 -6.03
C VAL A 49 16.97 8.90 -6.53
N PRO A 50 17.27 7.95 -5.64
CA PRO A 50 17.19 6.53 -5.99
C PRO A 50 15.74 6.15 -6.29
N LYS A 51 15.52 5.37 -7.36
CA LYS A 51 14.19 4.93 -7.84
C LYS A 51 13.94 3.43 -7.62
N GLY A 52 14.99 2.62 -7.50
CA GLY A 52 14.91 1.16 -7.36
C GLY A 52 16.14 0.48 -7.93
N TYR A 53 16.13 -0.84 -7.99
CA TYR A 53 17.25 -1.63 -8.54
C TYR A 53 16.86 -2.35 -9.83
N THR A 54 17.80 -2.66 -10.71
CA THR A 54 17.54 -3.52 -11.89
C THR A 54 18.69 -4.49 -12.09
N GLU A 55 18.42 -5.67 -12.65
CA GLU A 55 19.48 -6.61 -13.06
C GLU A 55 20.19 -6.16 -14.35
N LYS A 56 19.58 -5.25 -15.12
CA LYS A 56 20.17 -4.72 -16.36
C LYS A 56 20.01 -3.20 -16.41
N PRO A 57 21.10 -2.44 -16.63
CA PRO A 57 21.07 -0.98 -16.58
C PRO A 57 20.02 -0.34 -17.50
N ASP A 58 19.72 -1.00 -18.62
CA ASP A 58 18.83 -0.51 -19.67
C ASP A 58 17.40 -1.10 -19.60
N ASP A 59 17.12 -2.04 -18.68
CA ASP A 59 15.77 -2.59 -18.52
C ASP A 59 14.95 -1.74 -17.54
N ALA A 60 13.67 -1.51 -17.89
CA ALA A 60 12.71 -0.82 -17.04
C ALA A 60 12.22 -1.65 -15.84
N VAL A 61 12.78 -2.85 -15.60
CA VAL A 61 12.38 -3.73 -14.50
C VAL A 61 13.00 -3.21 -13.21
N TYR A 62 12.19 -2.64 -12.34
CA TYR A 62 12.65 -2.13 -11.05
C TYR A 62 12.26 -3.08 -9.90
N LEU A 63 13.27 -3.48 -9.14
CA LEU A 63 13.16 -4.18 -7.87
C LEU A 63 13.08 -3.14 -6.74
N ILE A 64 12.24 -3.43 -5.75
CA ILE A 64 11.81 -2.47 -4.74
C ILE A 64 12.64 -2.65 -3.47
N GLU A 65 13.08 -1.56 -2.85
CA GLU A 65 13.71 -1.62 -1.54
C GLU A 65 12.89 -2.40 -0.50
N GLY A 66 13.57 -3.06 0.43
CA GLY A 66 12.94 -3.86 1.48
C GLY A 66 12.27 -5.15 1.00
N SER A 67 12.16 -5.39 -0.31
CA SER A 67 11.60 -6.63 -0.85
C SER A 67 12.62 -7.78 -0.87
N LYS A 68 12.13 -9.01 -0.87
CA LYS A 68 12.95 -10.22 -1.01
C LYS A 68 13.44 -10.35 -2.45
N TYR A 69 14.75 -10.45 -2.63
CA TYR A 69 15.37 -10.76 -3.92
C TYR A 69 16.05 -12.13 -3.85
N TYR A 70 15.70 -13.02 -4.78
CA TYR A 70 16.23 -14.38 -4.87
C TYR A 70 17.24 -14.47 -6.02
N PRO A 71 18.55 -14.29 -5.74
CA PRO A 71 19.56 -14.42 -6.79
C PRO A 71 19.59 -15.85 -7.33
N LYS A 72 19.67 -15.97 -8.66
CA LYS A 72 19.79 -17.28 -9.35
C LYS A 72 21.25 -17.63 -9.68
N SER A 73 22.12 -16.63 -9.65
CA SER A 73 23.56 -16.65 -9.85
C SER A 73 24.18 -15.46 -9.11
N ASP A 74 25.50 -15.34 -9.17
CA ASP A 74 26.13 -14.05 -8.91
C ASP A 74 25.51 -12.98 -9.83
N THR A 75 25.09 -11.87 -9.25
CA THR A 75 24.33 -10.81 -9.95
C THR A 75 24.82 -9.44 -9.50
N THR A 76 24.89 -8.52 -10.46
CA THR A 76 24.94 -7.08 -10.18
C THR A 76 23.55 -6.48 -10.28
N LEU A 77 23.11 -5.82 -9.21
CA LEU A 77 21.93 -4.97 -9.21
C LEU A 77 22.35 -3.52 -9.39
N TYR A 78 21.85 -2.88 -10.45
CA TYR A 78 22.11 -1.48 -10.76
C TYR A 78 21.07 -0.60 -10.08
N LEU A 79 21.52 0.36 -9.25
CA LEU A 79 20.67 1.38 -8.69
C LEU A 79 20.27 2.37 -9.78
N LEU A 80 18.96 2.53 -9.96
CA LEU A 80 18.36 3.48 -10.87
C LEU A 80 18.20 4.83 -10.18
N TRP A 81 18.54 5.88 -10.92
CA TRP A 81 18.42 7.27 -10.49
C TRP A 81 17.36 7.99 -11.31
N SER A 82 16.63 8.90 -10.69
CA SER A 82 15.74 9.83 -11.39
C SER A 82 15.83 11.22 -10.77
N ASP A 83 15.33 12.22 -11.47
CA ASP A 83 15.05 13.55 -10.88
C ASP A 83 13.85 13.51 -9.91
N GLY A 84 13.38 12.30 -9.59
CA GLY A 84 12.22 12.03 -8.74
C GLY A 84 10.90 12.20 -9.47
N SER A 85 10.87 12.64 -10.72
CA SER A 85 9.64 12.86 -11.48
C SER A 85 9.17 11.60 -12.21
N HIS A 86 7.85 11.54 -12.42
CA HIS A 86 7.16 10.60 -13.29
C HIS A 86 6.55 11.37 -14.48
N LYS A 87 7.39 11.95 -15.34
CA LYS A 87 6.96 12.78 -16.49
C LYS A 87 6.01 12.05 -17.44
N GLU A 88 6.15 10.73 -17.53
CA GLU A 88 5.24 9.86 -18.26
C GLU A 88 3.79 9.89 -17.73
N LEU A 89 3.58 10.34 -16.48
CA LEU A 89 2.29 10.48 -15.82
C LEU A 89 1.85 11.95 -15.70
N ALA A 90 2.58 12.91 -16.26
CA ALA A 90 2.29 14.34 -16.10
C ALA A 90 0.87 14.70 -16.54
N ASN A 91 0.18 15.53 -15.74
CA ASN A 91 -1.21 15.93 -15.92
C ASN A 91 -2.22 14.78 -16.00
N THR A 92 -1.96 13.67 -15.29
CA THR A 92 -2.90 12.53 -15.25
C THR A 92 -3.35 12.22 -13.83
N ASN A 93 -4.52 11.57 -13.73
CA ASN A 93 -4.94 10.89 -12.51
C ASN A 93 -4.72 9.39 -12.72
N GLN A 94 -4.11 8.74 -11.73
CA GLN A 94 -3.83 7.32 -11.75
C GLN A 94 -4.50 6.65 -10.55
N TRP A 95 -5.06 5.47 -10.79
CA TRP A 95 -5.88 4.75 -9.82
C TRP A 95 -5.24 3.43 -9.44
N ILE A 96 -5.44 3.02 -8.20
CA ILE A 96 -5.03 1.69 -7.74
C ILE A 96 -5.61 0.61 -8.66
N TYR A 97 -4.86 -0.47 -8.87
CA TYR A 97 -5.30 -1.59 -9.70
C TYR A 97 -6.72 -2.04 -9.32
N GLY A 98 -7.60 -2.12 -10.32
CA GLY A 98 -9.00 -2.48 -10.17
C GLY A 98 -9.95 -1.31 -9.87
N ILE A 99 -9.42 -0.12 -9.58
CA ILE A 99 -10.21 1.11 -9.42
C ILE A 99 -10.28 1.83 -10.77
N ASP A 100 -11.47 2.30 -11.11
CA ASP A 100 -11.73 3.02 -12.36
C ASP A 100 -12.70 4.17 -12.06
N ILE A 101 -12.15 5.35 -11.81
CA ILE A 101 -12.90 6.58 -11.57
C ILE A 101 -12.70 7.49 -12.77
N GLN A 102 -13.80 7.90 -13.38
CA GLN A 102 -13.84 8.81 -14.51
C GLN A 102 -14.20 10.22 -14.05
N ASP A 103 -13.84 11.23 -14.86
CA ASP A 103 -14.17 12.63 -14.55
C ASP A 103 -15.69 12.83 -14.38
N SER A 104 -16.50 12.06 -15.10
CA SER A 104 -17.97 12.09 -14.99
C SER A 104 -18.53 11.50 -13.70
N ASP A 105 -17.74 10.74 -12.93
CA ASP A 105 -18.17 10.17 -11.66
C ASP A 105 -18.13 11.20 -10.51
N TRP A 106 -17.38 12.29 -10.69
CA TRP A 106 -17.27 13.38 -9.72
C TRP A 106 -18.52 14.23 -9.67
N GLN A 107 -18.95 14.55 -8.44
CA GLN A 107 -20.10 15.38 -8.18
C GLN A 107 -19.74 16.47 -7.18
N ASN A 108 -20.15 17.70 -7.47
CA ASN A 108 -20.10 18.77 -6.48
C ASN A 108 -21.35 18.71 -5.61
N VAL A 109 -21.17 18.40 -4.32
CA VAL A 109 -22.27 18.34 -3.34
C VAL A 109 -21.91 19.21 -2.15
N ASN A 110 -22.73 20.22 -1.89
CA ASN A 110 -22.53 21.19 -0.79
C ASN A 110 -21.11 21.80 -0.77
N GLY A 111 -20.53 22.06 -1.95
CA GLY A 111 -19.19 22.63 -2.09
C GLY A 111 -18.04 21.61 -1.99
N LYS A 112 -18.33 20.34 -1.69
CA LYS A 112 -17.34 19.25 -1.77
C LYS A 112 -17.38 18.58 -3.14
N ASN A 113 -16.22 18.23 -3.67
CA ASN A 113 -16.12 17.39 -4.87
C ASN A 113 -15.86 15.95 -4.45
N ILE A 114 -16.85 15.07 -4.65
CA ILE A 114 -16.84 13.69 -4.17
C ILE A 114 -17.25 12.71 -5.26
N VAL A 115 -16.86 11.44 -5.11
CA VAL A 115 -17.42 10.34 -5.89
C VAL A 115 -18.39 9.56 -5.01
N MET A 116 -19.61 9.37 -5.51
CA MET A 116 -20.64 8.60 -4.80
C MET A 116 -20.41 7.10 -4.94
N TRP A 117 -20.67 6.35 -3.87
CA TRP A 117 -20.61 4.89 -3.97
C TRP A 117 -21.85 4.34 -4.70
N GLU A 118 -21.63 3.36 -5.57
CA GLU A 118 -22.68 2.69 -6.34
C GLU A 118 -22.50 1.18 -6.29
N GLU A 119 -23.55 0.47 -5.85
CA GLU A 119 -23.55 -0.98 -5.78
C GLU A 119 -23.30 -1.61 -7.16
N GLY A 120 -22.41 -2.60 -7.21
CA GLY A 120 -22.04 -3.28 -8.45
C GLY A 120 -21.13 -2.49 -9.39
N LYS A 121 -20.91 -1.19 -9.15
CA LYS A 121 -20.00 -0.33 -9.95
C LYS A 121 -18.75 0.06 -9.17
N SER A 122 -18.91 0.57 -7.96
CA SER A 122 -17.80 1.06 -7.15
C SER A 122 -16.94 -0.08 -6.60
N LYS A 123 -15.63 0.08 -6.73
CA LYS A 123 -14.60 -0.87 -6.24
C LYS A 123 -13.70 -0.28 -5.16
N TRP A 124 -14.06 0.92 -4.68
CA TRP A 124 -13.52 1.55 -3.49
C TRP A 124 -14.50 1.38 -2.33
N TYR A 125 -14.00 1.48 -1.10
CA TYR A 125 -14.76 1.19 0.12
C TYR A 125 -14.50 2.26 1.17
N ASP A 126 -15.50 2.51 1.99
CA ASP A 126 -15.48 3.59 2.98
C ASP A 126 -16.31 3.22 4.20
N VAL A 127 -15.80 2.28 5.00
CA VAL A 127 -16.47 1.93 6.25
C VAL A 127 -16.40 3.09 7.24
N PHE A 128 -17.54 3.42 7.83
CA PHE A 128 -17.65 4.45 8.84
C PHE A 128 -17.22 3.92 10.22
N GLN A 129 -16.25 4.58 10.85
CA GLN A 129 -15.72 4.13 12.15
C GLN A 129 -16.56 4.61 13.34
N GLY A 130 -17.48 5.56 13.15
CA GLY A 130 -18.22 6.20 14.23
C GLY A 130 -17.28 6.92 15.21
N GLN A 131 -17.59 6.85 16.50
CA GLN A 131 -16.80 7.48 17.57
C GLN A 131 -15.62 6.64 18.06
N THR A 132 -15.28 5.56 17.35
CA THR A 132 -14.17 4.69 17.74
C THR A 132 -12.81 5.28 17.35
N PHE A 133 -11.76 4.84 18.03
CA PHE A 133 -10.36 5.12 17.70
C PHE A 133 -9.76 4.07 16.73
N MET A 134 -10.62 3.35 16.02
CA MET A 134 -10.26 2.19 15.19
C MET A 134 -10.12 2.52 13.69
N CYS A 135 -9.71 3.74 13.32
CA CYS A 135 -9.47 4.14 11.92
C CYS A 135 -8.53 3.18 11.18
N TRP A 136 -7.57 2.61 11.90
CA TRP A 136 -6.66 1.59 11.39
C TRP A 136 -7.38 0.30 10.97
N ALA A 137 -8.42 -0.12 11.70
CA ALA A 137 -9.20 -1.31 11.42
C ALA A 137 -10.21 -1.05 10.29
N ALA A 138 -10.80 0.15 10.25
CA ALA A 138 -11.67 0.57 9.15
C ALA A 138 -10.89 0.62 7.82
N SER A 139 -9.68 1.21 7.82
CA SER A 139 -8.79 1.18 6.65
C SER A 139 -8.37 -0.26 6.29
N SER A 140 -8.07 -1.12 7.28
CA SER A 140 -7.79 -2.54 7.01
C SER A 140 -8.99 -3.27 6.39
N ASN A 141 -10.23 -2.97 6.81
CA ASN A 141 -11.44 -3.51 6.18
C ASN A 141 -11.49 -3.12 4.70
N ASN A 142 -11.33 -1.82 4.39
CA ASN A 142 -11.39 -1.33 3.02
C ASN A 142 -10.35 -2.01 2.13
N MET A 143 -9.12 -2.17 2.65
CA MET A 143 -8.03 -2.88 1.98
C MET A 143 -8.33 -4.37 1.77
N LEU A 144 -8.98 -5.05 2.73
CA LEU A 144 -9.39 -6.45 2.60
C LEU A 144 -10.53 -6.65 1.60
N LEU A 145 -11.47 -5.71 1.50
CA LEU A 145 -12.53 -5.74 0.50
C LEU A 145 -11.97 -5.56 -0.91
N TRP A 146 -11.03 -4.63 -1.11
CA TRP A 146 -10.30 -4.49 -2.38
C TRP A 146 -9.57 -5.80 -2.75
N TRP A 147 -8.83 -6.37 -1.80
CA TRP A 147 -8.08 -7.60 -2.00
C TRP A 147 -8.98 -8.79 -2.33
N TYR A 148 -10.11 -8.94 -1.63
CA TYR A 148 -11.06 -10.01 -1.89
C TYR A 148 -11.67 -9.90 -3.28
N ASN A 149 -12.14 -8.71 -3.67
CA ASN A 149 -12.80 -8.55 -4.96
C ASN A 149 -11.88 -8.90 -6.13
N LEU A 150 -10.59 -8.60 -6.02
CA LEU A 150 -9.59 -8.92 -7.04
C LEU A 150 -9.07 -10.36 -6.97
N ASN A 151 -9.15 -11.02 -5.82
CA ASN A 151 -8.78 -12.43 -5.64
C ASN A 151 -9.98 -13.37 -5.52
N LYS A 152 -11.19 -12.92 -5.87
CA LYS A 152 -12.44 -13.59 -5.49
C LYS A 152 -12.47 -15.08 -5.80
N THR A 153 -12.03 -15.47 -6.99
CA THR A 153 -11.96 -16.89 -7.40
C THR A 153 -11.07 -17.73 -6.48
N TYR A 154 -9.89 -17.23 -6.10
CA TYR A 154 -8.98 -17.97 -5.20
C TYR A 154 -9.51 -18.02 -3.77
N VAL A 155 -10.06 -16.90 -3.31
CA VAL A 155 -10.57 -16.74 -1.94
C VAL A 155 -11.79 -17.61 -1.73
N ASP A 156 -12.80 -17.52 -2.62
CA ASP A 156 -14.00 -18.35 -2.55
C ASP A 156 -13.67 -19.84 -2.58
N ARG A 157 -12.78 -20.25 -3.49
CA ARG A 157 -12.31 -21.64 -3.56
C ARG A 157 -11.67 -22.09 -2.25
N TYR A 158 -10.81 -21.25 -1.65
CA TYR A 158 -10.16 -21.57 -0.38
C TYR A 158 -11.21 -21.70 0.74
N MET A 159 -12.16 -20.78 0.80
CA MET A 159 -13.24 -20.78 1.78
C MET A 159 -14.09 -22.05 1.72
N GLU A 160 -14.40 -22.51 0.51
CA GLU A 160 -15.13 -23.76 0.28
C GLU A 160 -14.29 -24.98 0.69
N GLU A 161 -13.03 -25.05 0.23
CA GLU A 161 -12.14 -26.18 0.52
C GLU A 161 -11.81 -26.34 2.01
N LYS A 162 -11.71 -25.23 2.75
CA LYS A 162 -11.22 -25.21 4.15
C LYS A 162 -12.31 -24.96 5.19
N GLY A 163 -13.52 -24.59 4.77
CA GLY A 163 -14.62 -24.27 5.67
C GLY A 163 -14.44 -22.92 6.36
N TYR A 164 -14.70 -21.84 5.61
CA TYR A 164 -14.60 -20.47 6.14
C TYR A 164 -15.64 -20.18 7.23
N SER A 165 -15.18 -19.59 8.33
CA SER A 165 -16.00 -19.19 9.49
C SER A 165 -15.79 -17.73 9.91
N GLY A 166 -15.13 -16.94 9.05
CA GLY A 166 -14.88 -15.53 9.31
C GLY A 166 -16.04 -14.61 8.92
N PRO A 167 -15.86 -13.29 9.08
CA PRO A 167 -16.85 -12.31 8.66
C PRO A 167 -17.06 -12.31 7.14
N ALA A 168 -18.23 -11.89 6.68
CA ALA A 168 -18.50 -11.73 5.26
C ALA A 168 -17.63 -10.63 4.63
N PHE A 169 -17.27 -10.81 3.36
CA PHE A 169 -16.64 -9.76 2.55
C PHE A 169 -17.72 -8.93 1.85
N SER A 170 -18.42 -8.11 2.63
CA SER A 170 -19.54 -7.29 2.16
C SER A 170 -19.39 -5.83 2.58
N TYR A 171 -19.82 -4.94 1.69
CA TYR A 171 -19.97 -3.51 1.91
C TYR A 171 -21.22 -3.04 1.16
N ASP A 172 -22.10 -2.35 1.86
CA ASP A 172 -23.43 -1.94 1.37
C ASP A 172 -23.47 -0.49 0.84
N GLY A 173 -22.33 0.21 0.85
CA GLY A 173 -22.28 1.62 0.48
C GLY A 173 -22.82 2.56 1.54
N GLN A 174 -23.20 2.03 2.71
CA GLN A 174 -23.83 2.78 3.79
C GLN A 174 -22.92 2.92 5.02
N GLY A 175 -21.61 2.82 4.82
CA GLY A 175 -20.63 2.83 5.91
C GLY A 175 -20.57 1.54 6.72
N GLY A 176 -21.41 0.53 6.42
CA GLY A 176 -21.41 -0.77 7.07
C GLY A 176 -20.34 -1.71 6.53
N GLY A 177 -19.63 -2.43 7.40
CA GLY A 177 -18.59 -3.39 7.00
C GLY A 177 -18.45 -4.55 7.96
N ALA A 178 -18.75 -5.77 7.50
CA ALA A 178 -18.76 -6.95 8.35
C ALA A 178 -17.38 -7.31 8.92
N ILE A 179 -16.29 -7.03 8.19
CA ILE A 179 -14.92 -7.22 8.69
C ILE A 179 -14.61 -6.21 9.80
N PHE A 180 -14.99 -4.94 9.62
CA PHE A 180 -14.83 -3.92 10.65
C PHE A 180 -15.65 -4.21 11.91
N ASP A 181 -16.91 -4.62 11.75
CA ASP A 181 -17.75 -5.08 12.86
C ASP A 181 -17.09 -6.23 13.61
N TYR A 182 -16.49 -7.17 12.88
CA TYR A 182 -15.74 -8.25 13.49
C TYR A 182 -14.51 -7.74 14.27
N TYR A 183 -13.74 -6.80 13.72
CA TYR A 183 -12.61 -6.19 14.44
C TYR A 183 -13.05 -5.57 15.77
N LYS A 184 -14.17 -4.85 15.81
CA LYS A 184 -14.73 -4.26 17.05
C LYS A 184 -15.04 -5.32 18.12
N THR A 185 -15.30 -6.57 17.73
CA THR A 185 -15.50 -7.68 18.70
C THR A 185 -14.21 -8.30 19.24
N LYS A 186 -13.06 -8.05 18.59
CA LYS A 186 -11.78 -8.74 18.88
C LYS A 186 -10.69 -7.82 19.42
N TRP A 187 -10.79 -6.52 19.15
CA TRP A 187 -9.80 -5.52 19.51
C TRP A 187 -10.40 -4.50 20.47
N PHE A 188 -9.52 -3.89 21.27
CA PHE A 188 -9.93 -2.76 22.09
C PHE A 188 -10.14 -1.54 21.19
N ASP A 189 -10.97 -0.62 21.67
CA ASP A 189 -11.20 0.66 21.02
C ASP A 189 -10.00 1.60 21.30
N ASP A 190 -8.88 1.30 20.65
CA ASP A 190 -7.61 2.03 20.78
C ASP A 190 -6.86 2.12 19.43
N GLY A 191 -5.78 2.90 19.41
CA GLY A 191 -4.95 3.07 18.23
C GLY A 191 -4.07 1.84 17.94
N ASN A 192 -4.03 1.40 16.68
CA ASN A 192 -3.19 0.30 16.21
C ASN A 192 -2.76 0.50 14.75
N SER A 193 -2.19 -0.54 14.14
CA SER A 193 -1.67 -0.51 12.76
C SER A 193 -2.56 -1.32 11.79
N PRO A 194 -2.90 -0.78 10.60
CA PRO A 194 -3.54 -1.54 9.54
C PRO A 194 -2.75 -2.80 9.16
N ALA A 195 -1.42 -2.73 9.13
CA ALA A 195 -0.57 -3.88 8.82
C ALA A 195 -0.72 -5.00 9.86
N ALA A 196 -0.82 -4.66 11.15
CA ALA A 196 -1.07 -5.64 12.21
C ALA A 196 -2.46 -6.28 12.07
N ALA A 197 -3.47 -5.49 11.73
CA ALA A 197 -4.83 -5.97 11.46
C ALA A 197 -4.87 -6.98 10.31
N LEU A 198 -4.26 -6.62 9.17
CA LEU A 198 -4.15 -7.46 7.98
C LEU A 198 -3.44 -8.79 8.27
N LYS A 199 -2.29 -8.73 8.96
CA LYS A 199 -1.54 -9.94 9.33
C LYS A 199 -2.30 -10.80 10.33
N TRP A 200 -3.02 -10.20 11.29
CA TRP A 200 -3.87 -10.99 12.17
C TRP A 200 -5.02 -11.65 11.41
N PHE A 201 -5.69 -10.92 10.51
CA PHE A 201 -6.82 -11.43 9.74
C PHE A 201 -6.42 -12.59 8.82
N LEU A 202 -5.36 -12.41 8.02
CA LEU A 202 -4.95 -13.41 7.03
C LEU A 202 -4.19 -14.60 7.63
N GLN A 203 -3.19 -14.36 8.51
CA GLN A 203 -2.31 -15.43 9.01
C GLN A 203 -2.37 -15.67 10.52
N GLY A 204 -3.16 -14.90 11.28
CA GLY A 204 -3.29 -15.10 12.72
C GLY A 204 -2.07 -14.66 13.53
N SER A 205 -1.32 -13.64 13.06
CA SER A 205 -0.04 -13.20 13.65
C SER A 205 -0.09 -12.53 15.05
N SER A 206 -1.17 -12.72 15.81
CA SER A 206 -1.35 -12.13 17.16
C SER A 206 -1.84 -13.19 18.14
N LEU A 207 -1.60 -12.97 19.44
CA LEU A 207 -2.16 -13.80 20.51
C LEU A 207 -3.70 -13.68 20.60
N ARG A 208 -4.30 -12.69 19.92
CA ARG A 208 -5.76 -12.55 19.83
C ARG A 208 -6.35 -13.69 19.00
N VAL A 209 -7.25 -14.45 19.59
CA VAL A 209 -7.99 -15.53 18.92
C VAL A 209 -9.01 -14.97 17.92
N GLY A 210 -9.35 -15.76 16.90
CA GLY A 210 -10.38 -15.43 15.90
C GLY A 210 -9.86 -14.73 14.63
N GLY A 211 -8.54 -14.61 14.46
CA GLY A 211 -7.93 -14.27 13.17
C GLY A 211 -7.43 -15.51 12.44
N GLY A 212 -6.61 -15.32 11.40
CA GLY A 212 -5.96 -16.39 10.66
C GLY A 212 -6.94 -17.18 9.80
N PHE A 213 -7.64 -16.50 8.91
CA PHE A 213 -8.60 -17.12 8.00
C PHE A 213 -7.95 -17.75 6.75
N PHE A 214 -6.71 -17.40 6.44
CA PHE A 214 -5.96 -17.92 5.28
C PHE A 214 -4.51 -18.32 5.64
N PRO A 215 -4.28 -19.05 6.76
CA PRO A 215 -2.94 -19.25 7.30
C PRO A 215 -2.10 -20.14 6.39
N ASP A 216 -2.70 -21.11 5.69
CA ASP A 216 -1.97 -22.00 4.77
C ASP A 216 -1.37 -21.25 3.58
N VAL A 217 -1.95 -20.10 3.22
CA VAL A 217 -1.58 -19.31 2.04
C VAL A 217 -0.61 -18.20 2.43
N PHE A 218 -0.90 -17.49 3.52
CA PHE A 218 -0.20 -16.24 3.86
C PHE A 218 0.81 -16.37 5.00
N LYS A 219 0.86 -17.48 5.72
CA LYS A 219 1.83 -17.62 6.81
C LYS A 219 3.25 -17.60 6.25
N ASN A 220 4.11 -16.81 6.88
CA ASN A 220 5.51 -16.58 6.47
C ASN A 220 5.70 -15.93 5.08
N LYS A 221 4.63 -15.40 4.48
CA LYS A 221 4.69 -14.62 3.24
C LYS A 221 4.78 -13.12 3.55
N ASP A 222 5.41 -12.38 2.65
CA ASP A 222 5.47 -10.91 2.73
C ASP A 222 4.43 -10.32 1.80
N TYR A 223 3.47 -9.62 2.38
CA TYR A 223 2.40 -8.95 1.63
C TYR A 223 2.05 -7.59 2.25
N THR A 224 2.76 -7.18 3.31
CA THR A 224 2.59 -5.87 3.92
C THR A 224 3.95 -5.22 4.16
N LEU A 225 4.02 -3.90 3.99
CA LEU A 225 5.19 -3.08 4.28
C LEU A 225 4.74 -1.81 5.00
N THR A 226 5.61 -1.20 5.81
CA THR A 226 5.31 0.07 6.47
C THR A 226 6.50 1.00 6.37
N TYR A 227 6.28 2.15 5.74
CA TYR A 227 7.22 3.27 5.78
C TYR A 227 6.88 4.15 6.98
N THR A 228 7.89 4.50 7.78
CA THR A 228 7.75 5.30 9.01
C THR A 228 8.47 6.65 8.95
N THR A 229 9.09 6.94 7.81
CA THR A 229 9.72 8.23 7.50
C THR A 229 9.32 8.55 6.08
N ILE A 230 8.48 9.57 5.91
CA ILE A 230 7.94 9.94 4.60
C ILE A 230 8.52 11.29 4.20
N SER A 231 8.97 11.36 2.95
CA SER A 231 9.52 12.56 2.33
C SER A 231 8.86 12.81 0.98
N LYS A 232 9.20 13.93 0.30
CA LYS A 232 8.68 14.21 -1.04
C LYS A 232 8.99 13.09 -2.03
N GLY A 233 10.22 12.57 -1.99
CA GLY A 233 10.63 11.42 -2.81
C GLY A 233 9.81 10.16 -2.51
N HIS A 234 9.49 9.91 -1.23
CA HIS A 234 8.65 8.77 -0.87
C HIS A 234 7.22 8.92 -1.39
N ILE A 235 6.63 10.12 -1.31
CA ILE A 235 5.30 10.37 -1.87
C ILE A 235 5.30 10.04 -3.36
N ASN A 236 6.24 10.59 -4.14
CA ASN A 236 6.22 10.37 -5.58
C ASN A 236 6.53 8.93 -5.96
N ASN A 237 7.58 8.32 -5.40
CA ASN A 237 8.01 6.99 -5.82
C ASN A 237 7.11 5.88 -5.24
N GLN A 238 6.79 5.92 -3.95
CA GLN A 238 6.10 4.81 -3.28
C GLN A 238 4.61 4.77 -3.62
N LEU A 239 3.94 5.93 -3.71
CA LEU A 239 2.53 5.94 -4.12
C LEU A 239 2.38 5.55 -5.60
N THR A 240 3.31 5.94 -6.46
CA THR A 240 3.33 5.49 -7.86
C THR A 240 3.56 3.97 -7.95
N ASP A 241 4.51 3.42 -7.18
CA ASP A 241 4.73 1.98 -7.09
C ASP A 241 3.47 1.24 -6.62
N ILE A 242 2.78 1.76 -5.61
CA ILE A 242 1.53 1.17 -5.11
C ILE A 242 0.49 1.07 -6.23
N ILE A 243 0.31 2.16 -6.98
CA ILE A 243 -0.62 2.25 -8.10
C ILE A 243 -0.25 1.25 -9.21
N GLN A 244 1.02 1.18 -9.59
CA GLN A 244 1.47 0.39 -10.74
C GLN A 244 1.63 -1.11 -10.45
N ASN A 245 1.91 -1.49 -9.20
CA ASN A 245 2.32 -2.86 -8.85
C ASN A 245 1.30 -3.62 -8.01
N LYS A 246 0.01 -3.46 -8.32
CA LYS A 246 -1.12 -4.19 -7.70
C LYS A 246 -1.05 -4.18 -6.17
N LYS A 247 -0.91 -2.99 -5.58
CA LYS A 247 -0.95 -2.79 -4.13
C LYS A 247 -2.03 -1.78 -3.78
N ILE A 248 -2.38 -1.75 -2.50
CA ILE A 248 -3.16 -0.68 -1.88
C ILE A 248 -2.42 -0.16 -0.66
N ALA A 249 -2.78 1.05 -0.21
CA ALA A 249 -2.22 1.62 1.01
C ALA A 249 -3.26 2.25 1.92
N ALA A 250 -2.90 2.33 3.20
CA ALA A 250 -3.47 3.27 4.15
C ALA A 250 -2.39 4.28 4.56
N ILE A 251 -2.77 5.54 4.69
CA ILE A 251 -1.86 6.64 4.99
C ILE A 251 -2.17 7.12 6.40
N GLN A 252 -1.14 7.19 7.25
CA GLN A 252 -1.25 7.85 8.54
C GLN A 252 -0.93 9.33 8.40
N ILE A 253 -1.86 10.16 8.86
CA ILE A 253 -1.73 11.60 8.92
C ILE A 253 -1.80 12.06 10.36
N THR A 254 -1.12 13.15 10.70
CA THR A 254 -1.11 13.70 12.06
C THR A 254 -1.32 15.21 12.02
N THR A 255 -2.33 15.66 12.76
CA THR A 255 -2.51 17.07 13.19
C THR A 255 -2.44 17.14 14.70
N ASP A 256 -3.54 16.80 15.39
CA ASP A 256 -3.65 16.80 16.86
C ASP A 256 -3.70 15.36 17.45
N GLY A 257 -3.47 14.38 16.57
CA GLY A 257 -3.51 12.95 16.86
C GLY A 257 -3.24 12.18 15.57
N ALA A 258 -2.82 10.93 15.71
CA ALA A 258 -2.61 10.05 14.56
C ALA A 258 -3.97 9.58 14.03
N HIS A 259 -4.17 9.74 12.72
CA HIS A 259 -5.36 9.28 12.01
C HIS A 259 -4.94 8.49 10.77
N VAL A 260 -5.76 7.53 10.34
CA VAL A 260 -5.45 6.64 9.21
C VAL A 260 -6.59 6.69 8.20
N VAL A 261 -6.23 7.01 6.95
CA VAL A 261 -7.14 7.07 5.80
C VAL A 261 -6.75 6.02 4.75
N THR A 262 -7.71 5.56 3.94
CA THR A 262 -7.43 4.62 2.85
C THR A 262 -7.09 5.37 1.57
N PHE A 263 -6.00 4.99 0.90
CA PHE A 263 -5.54 5.58 -0.36
C PHE A 263 -6.09 4.80 -1.56
N TRP A 264 -6.53 5.52 -2.60
CA TRP A 264 -7.15 4.94 -3.81
C TRP A 264 -6.52 5.38 -5.14
N GLY A 265 -5.72 6.44 -5.15
CA GLY A 265 -5.07 6.95 -6.36
C GLY A 265 -4.37 8.28 -6.14
N ALA A 266 -3.71 8.79 -7.18
CA ALA A 266 -3.00 10.06 -7.14
C ALA A 266 -3.15 10.87 -8.44
N GLY A 267 -3.10 12.19 -8.31
CA GLY A 267 -3.00 13.13 -9.42
C GLY A 267 -1.58 13.69 -9.52
N TYR A 268 -1.08 13.80 -10.75
CA TYR A 268 0.26 14.28 -11.06
C TYR A 268 0.19 15.67 -11.71
N ASP A 269 1.08 16.55 -11.28
CA ASP A 269 1.26 17.86 -11.90
C ASP A 269 1.91 17.76 -13.30
N ASP A 270 2.13 18.90 -13.93
CA ASP A 270 2.75 19.03 -15.25
C ASP A 270 4.21 18.57 -15.30
N ASN A 271 4.86 18.46 -14.14
CA ASN A 271 6.22 17.99 -13.99
C ASN A 271 6.29 16.51 -13.60
N GLY A 272 5.16 15.83 -13.44
CA GLY A 272 5.11 14.41 -13.05
C GLY A 272 5.33 14.18 -11.56
N PHE A 273 5.04 15.16 -10.71
CA PHE A 273 5.00 14.99 -9.26
C PHE A 273 3.57 14.88 -8.74
N ILE A 274 3.36 14.00 -7.76
CA ILE A 274 2.11 13.89 -7.04
C ILE A 274 1.86 15.18 -6.26
N ASN A 275 0.78 15.86 -6.62
CA ASN A 275 0.26 17.05 -5.95
C ASN A 275 -1.12 16.80 -5.31
N LYS A 276 -1.69 15.61 -5.53
CA LYS A 276 -3.02 15.24 -5.07
C LYS A 276 -3.10 13.74 -4.83
N ILE A 277 -3.80 13.35 -3.78
CA ILE A 277 -4.17 11.95 -3.52
C ILE A 277 -5.68 11.83 -3.41
N TYR A 278 -6.18 10.64 -3.66
CA TYR A 278 -7.58 10.30 -3.54
C TYR A 278 -7.75 9.31 -2.41
N ILE A 279 -8.61 9.64 -1.46
CA ILE A 279 -8.73 8.89 -0.20
C ILE A 279 -10.20 8.65 0.16
N THR A 280 -10.42 7.64 1.00
CA THR A 280 -11.60 7.56 1.86
C THR A 280 -11.16 7.64 3.32
N ASP A 281 -11.97 8.32 4.12
CA ASP A 281 -11.65 8.61 5.51
C ASP A 281 -12.83 8.18 6.39
N SER A 282 -12.61 7.11 7.14
CA SER A 282 -13.63 6.49 7.99
C SER A 282 -14.12 7.36 9.14
N ALA A 283 -13.44 8.48 9.43
CA ALA A 283 -13.83 9.46 10.43
C ALA A 283 -14.59 10.65 9.83
N LEU A 284 -14.61 10.82 8.50
CA LEU A 284 -15.50 11.81 7.88
C LEU A 284 -16.95 11.44 8.17
N ASP A 285 -17.67 12.43 8.68
CA ASP A 285 -18.97 12.26 9.30
C ASP A 285 -20.03 11.82 8.28
N ASN A 286 -20.88 10.93 8.76
CA ASN A 286 -22.19 10.36 8.39
C ASN A 286 -23.18 11.32 7.69
N THR A 287 -22.70 12.21 6.82
CA THR A 287 -23.51 13.15 6.06
C THR A 287 -24.00 12.40 4.84
N LEU A 288 -25.25 11.94 4.89
CA LEU A 288 -25.92 11.37 3.73
C LEU A 288 -26.00 12.43 2.62
N TYR A 289 -25.12 12.34 1.64
CA TYR A 289 -25.26 13.12 0.42
C TYR A 289 -26.29 12.41 -0.46
N ASN A 290 -27.50 12.96 -0.53
CA ASN A 290 -28.63 12.34 -1.24
C ASN A 290 -28.92 10.88 -0.80
N GLY A 291 -28.78 10.57 0.50
CA GLY A 291 -29.06 9.22 1.02
C GLY A 291 -27.94 8.19 0.80
N LYS A 292 -26.75 8.63 0.36
CA LYS A 292 -25.58 7.78 0.15
C LYS A 292 -24.40 8.27 1.00
N TYR A 293 -23.56 7.32 1.41
CA TYR A 293 -22.25 7.61 1.99
C TYR A 293 -21.24 7.62 0.86
N GLY A 294 -20.36 8.61 0.85
CA GLY A 294 -19.37 8.73 -0.20
C GLY A 294 -18.40 9.85 0.09
N ASP A 295 -17.35 9.53 0.83
CA ASP A 295 -16.24 10.44 1.10
C ASP A 295 -14.98 10.00 0.34
N PHE A 296 -15.17 9.51 -0.89
CA PHE A 296 -14.08 9.45 -1.86
C PHE A 296 -13.74 10.88 -2.28
N VAL A 297 -12.75 11.46 -1.58
CA VAL A 297 -12.37 12.86 -1.71
C VAL A 297 -11.01 12.99 -2.39
N SER A 298 -10.81 14.12 -3.06
CA SER A 298 -9.47 14.58 -3.43
C SER A 298 -8.83 15.36 -2.29
N ALA A 299 -7.58 15.06 -2.00
CA ALA A 299 -6.77 15.75 -1.02
C ALA A 299 -5.50 16.32 -1.67
N GLU A 300 -5.24 17.61 -1.45
CA GLU A 300 -4.04 18.27 -1.93
C GLU A 300 -2.82 17.83 -1.13
N ILE A 301 -1.70 17.57 -1.81
CA ILE A 301 -0.40 17.38 -1.18
C ILE A 301 0.43 18.66 -1.31
N THR A 302 0.89 19.17 -0.17
CA THR A 302 1.83 20.29 -0.08
C THR A 302 3.10 19.84 0.63
N TYR A 303 4.18 20.61 0.48
CA TYR A 303 5.49 20.28 1.08
C TYR A 303 6.05 21.49 1.83
N GLU A 304 6.60 21.24 3.02
CA GLU A 304 7.48 22.20 3.72
C GLU A 304 8.88 21.61 3.76
N GLY A 305 9.76 22.11 2.90
CA GLY A 305 11.02 21.42 2.60
C GLY A 305 10.74 20.05 2.00
N ASP A 306 11.24 18.99 2.64
CA ASP A 306 11.03 17.60 2.21
C ASP A 306 9.88 16.90 2.98
N ILE A 307 9.19 17.62 3.86
CA ILE A 307 8.12 17.06 4.70
C ILE A 307 6.78 17.22 3.98
N PRO A 308 6.07 16.11 3.69
CA PRO A 308 4.78 16.14 3.03
C PRO A 308 3.62 16.35 3.99
N TYR A 309 2.64 17.13 3.52
CA TYR A 309 1.39 17.42 4.21
C TYR A 309 0.22 17.19 3.27
N VAL A 310 -0.92 16.80 3.84
CA VAL A 310 -2.19 16.68 3.14
C VAL A 310 -3.18 17.75 3.62
N ILE A 311 -3.98 18.27 2.70
CA ILE A 311 -5.05 19.22 2.97
C ILE A 311 -6.30 18.76 2.20
N TYR A 312 -7.41 18.55 2.90
CA TYR A 312 -8.70 18.19 2.30
C TYR A 312 -9.85 18.64 3.17
N ASP A 313 -11.01 18.87 2.55
CA ASP A 313 -12.21 19.36 3.23
C ASP A 313 -11.91 20.57 4.15
N ASN A 314 -12.46 20.58 5.35
CA ASN A 314 -12.18 21.56 6.40
C ASN A 314 -11.14 21.04 7.40
N TYR A 315 -10.39 19.99 7.07
CA TYR A 315 -9.34 19.48 7.95
C TYR A 315 -8.15 20.43 7.96
N ALA A 316 -7.54 20.55 9.15
CA ALA A 316 -6.28 21.23 9.28
C ALA A 316 -5.19 20.50 8.47
N LYS A 317 -4.22 21.28 8.01
CA LYS A 317 -3.03 20.77 7.32
C LYS A 317 -2.35 19.69 8.15
N SER A 318 -2.41 18.45 7.67
CA SER A 318 -1.95 17.26 8.41
C SER A 318 -0.66 16.73 7.83
N LYS A 319 0.34 16.43 8.66
CA LYS A 319 1.58 15.82 8.21
C LYS A 319 1.36 14.36 7.81
N ILE A 320 1.94 13.90 6.71
CA ILE A 320 1.94 12.48 6.35
C ILE A 320 3.12 11.79 7.06
N ASP A 321 2.83 10.88 8.00
CA ASP A 321 3.85 10.26 8.85
C ASP A 321 4.19 8.83 8.46
N LYS A 322 3.21 8.06 7.95
CA LYS A 322 3.40 6.65 7.62
C LYS A 322 2.58 6.24 6.41
N ILE A 323 3.09 5.25 5.69
CA ILE A 323 2.36 4.57 4.61
C ILE A 323 2.37 3.07 4.93
N TYR A 324 1.18 2.49 5.11
CA TYR A 324 0.97 1.06 5.30
C TYR A 324 0.55 0.45 3.97
N ILE A 325 1.38 -0.43 3.41
CA ILE A 325 1.18 -1.04 2.09
C ILE A 325 0.65 -2.46 2.25
N PHE A 326 -0.24 -2.87 1.34
CA PHE A 326 -0.75 -4.22 1.20
C PHE A 326 -0.76 -4.64 -0.26
N SER A 327 -0.04 -5.71 -0.59
CA SER A 327 -0.02 -6.27 -1.94
C SER A 327 -1.24 -7.14 -2.21
N LEU A 328 -1.67 -7.20 -3.47
CA LEU A 328 -2.75 -8.09 -3.91
C LEU A 328 -2.45 -9.56 -3.61
N GLY A 329 -1.20 -10.00 -3.76
CA GLY A 329 -0.78 -11.37 -3.47
C GLY A 329 -1.39 -12.42 -4.40
N ASP A 330 -1.76 -12.07 -5.64
CA ASP A 330 -2.30 -13.04 -6.61
C ASP A 330 -1.23 -14.08 -7.03
N ASP A 331 0.05 -13.73 -6.91
CA ASP A 331 1.20 -14.61 -7.02
C ASP A 331 1.29 -15.62 -5.86
N ILE A 332 1.06 -15.18 -4.62
CA ILE A 332 1.01 -16.06 -3.43
C ILE A 332 -0.10 -17.10 -3.59
N TRP A 333 -1.25 -16.70 -4.11
CA TRP A 333 -2.35 -17.61 -4.42
C TRP A 333 -2.00 -18.63 -5.51
N LYS A 334 -1.37 -18.17 -6.60
CA LYS A 334 -0.90 -19.05 -7.69
C LYS A 334 0.09 -20.08 -7.18
N GLU A 335 1.04 -19.66 -6.34
CA GLU A 335 2.00 -20.56 -5.68
C GLU A 335 1.26 -21.64 -4.88
N TYR A 336 0.39 -21.24 -3.96
CA TYR A 336 -0.37 -22.17 -3.12
C TYR A 336 -1.18 -23.21 -3.90
N TYR A 337 -1.82 -22.83 -5.01
CA TYR A 337 -2.60 -23.76 -5.82
C TYR A 337 -1.77 -24.52 -6.87
N SER A 338 -0.51 -24.14 -7.10
CA SER A 338 0.41 -24.90 -7.95
C SER A 338 1.08 -26.08 -7.22
N GLU A 339 1.14 -26.02 -5.89
CA GLU A 339 1.72 -27.05 -5.03
C GLU A 339 0.71 -28.15 -4.61
N LYS A 340 -0.57 -28.01 -5.00
CA LYS A 340 -1.63 -29.00 -4.78
C LYS A 340 -1.91 -29.80 -6.05
#